data_AF-A0A6G2QQK5-F1
#
_entry.id   AF-A0A6G2QQK5-F1
#
_cell.length_a   1.000
_cell.length_b   1.000
_cell.length_c   1.000
_cell.angle_alpha   90.00
_cell.angle_beta   90.00
_cell.angle_gamma   90.00
#
_symmetry.space_group_name_H-M   'P 1'
#
loop_
_entity.id
_entity.type
_entity.pdbx_description
1 polymer ?
#
loop_
_entity_poly.entity_id
_entity_poly.type
_entity_poly.pdbx_seq_one_letter_code
_entity_poly.pdbx_strand_id
1 'polypeptide(L)'
;LDPTDRGRLLAGAHHDPHALLGAHPVPGGIAFRALRPFAREVSVVVDGARTPLVSEGDGLFSGLLPLDAVPAYTLAVAYGEDAAVEVHDPYRFLPALGEFDLHLIGEGRHEELWTALGAHPMTHQGVTGTRFTVWAPNAQGVRLAADFTHWDGTAFPMRSLGSSGVWELFLPGVGEGTCYKFEIHSRYGHRFLKADPMARRTEAPPNTASVVTSSDYVWGDAEWLERRAEVPVHEAPFSVYEVHLPSWRPGSTYRQLAEQLPAYVKDLGFTHVELMPVAEHPFGPSWGYQVTGFYAPTARLGSPDDFKFLVDALHRAGIGVIMDWVPAHFPKDDWALARFDGDPLYEPGDSRRAEHPDWGTYTFDFARTEVRNFLVANAVYWCQEFHIDGLRVDAVAS
;
A
#
# COMPACT_ATOMS: atom_id res chain seq x y z
N LEU A 1 27.97 9.38 -14.51
CA LEU A 1 26.99 10.20 -13.74
C LEU A 1 27.75 11.26 -12.95
N ASP A 2 27.14 12.41 -12.65
CA ASP A 2 27.73 13.37 -11.71
C ASP A 2 27.98 12.68 -10.35
N PRO A 3 29.12 12.91 -9.66
CA PRO A 3 29.42 12.25 -8.39
C PRO A 3 28.38 12.50 -7.29
N THR A 4 27.73 13.67 -7.27
CA THR A 4 26.69 14.04 -6.29
C THR A 4 25.44 13.23 -6.52
N ASP A 5 25.00 13.11 -7.77
CA ASP A 5 23.82 12.33 -8.16
C ASP A 5 24.04 10.84 -7.93
N ARG A 6 25.23 10.33 -8.28
CA ARG A 6 25.62 8.95 -7.96
C ARG A 6 25.58 8.71 -6.45
N GLY A 7 26.17 9.60 -5.65
CA GLY A 7 26.16 9.49 -4.19
C GLY A 7 24.75 9.45 -3.61
N ARG A 8 23.88 10.37 -4.05
CA ARG A 8 22.47 10.41 -3.62
C ARG A 8 21.69 9.16 -4.02
N LEU A 9 21.88 8.67 -5.25
CA LEU A 9 21.20 7.47 -5.74
C LEU A 9 21.57 6.23 -4.91
N LEU A 10 22.87 6.03 -4.69
CA LEU A 10 23.39 4.89 -3.92
C LEU A 10 23.01 4.97 -2.43
N ALA A 11 22.98 6.18 -1.84
CA ALA A 11 22.51 6.39 -0.47
C ALA A 11 20.99 6.24 -0.32
N GLY A 12 20.23 6.28 -1.42
CA GLY A 12 18.77 6.22 -1.41
C GLY A 12 18.10 7.54 -1.11
N ALA A 13 18.80 8.66 -1.36
CA ALA A 13 18.35 10.03 -1.10
C ALA A 13 18.12 10.83 -2.40
N HIS A 14 17.96 10.13 -3.54
CA HIS A 14 17.71 10.77 -4.83
C HIS A 14 16.21 10.82 -5.12
N HIS A 15 15.69 12.03 -5.35
CA HIS A 15 14.26 12.26 -5.55
C HIS A 15 13.76 11.85 -6.95
N ASP A 16 14.61 11.87 -7.97
CA ASP A 16 14.23 11.49 -9.34
C ASP A 16 15.18 10.45 -9.95
N PRO A 17 15.09 9.17 -9.56
CA PRO A 17 15.92 8.11 -10.15
C PRO A 17 15.71 7.94 -11.65
N HIS A 18 14.54 8.31 -12.18
CA HIS A 18 14.21 8.14 -13.61
C HIS A 18 14.97 9.13 -14.50
N ALA A 19 15.40 10.28 -13.97
CA ALA A 19 16.31 11.18 -14.68
C ALA A 19 17.74 10.59 -14.87
N LEU A 20 18.10 9.60 -14.05
CA LEU A 20 19.45 9.01 -14.06
C LEU A 20 19.47 7.62 -14.72
N LEU A 21 18.55 6.76 -14.30
CA LEU A 21 18.41 5.36 -14.71
C LEU A 21 17.51 5.23 -15.93
N GLY A 22 17.62 4.12 -16.64
CA GLY A 22 16.93 3.91 -17.91
C GLY A 22 17.73 4.38 -19.12
N ALA A 23 17.03 4.64 -20.22
CA ALA A 23 17.59 5.03 -21.50
C ALA A 23 17.38 6.53 -21.76
N HIS A 24 18.48 7.26 -21.99
CA HIS A 24 18.48 8.72 -22.12
C HIS A 24 19.20 9.17 -23.40
N PRO A 25 18.58 10.02 -24.24
CA PRO A 25 19.27 10.64 -25.36
C PRO A 25 20.39 11.57 -24.90
N VAL A 26 21.59 11.38 -25.45
CA VAL A 26 22.77 12.20 -25.17
C VAL A 26 23.56 12.45 -26.46
N PRO A 27 24.51 13.41 -26.50
CA PRO A 27 25.41 13.54 -27.64
C PRO A 27 26.14 12.21 -27.92
N GLY A 28 25.97 11.68 -29.12
CA GLY A 28 26.59 10.41 -29.55
C GLY A 28 25.70 9.17 -29.46
N GLY A 29 24.46 9.28 -28.98
CA GLY A 29 23.47 8.19 -29.04
C GLY A 29 22.57 8.10 -27.79
N ILE A 30 22.23 6.88 -27.40
CA ILE A 30 21.38 6.61 -26.22
C ILE A 30 22.24 6.01 -25.11
N ALA A 31 22.27 6.71 -23.95
CA ALA A 31 22.92 6.23 -22.74
C ALA A 31 21.94 5.36 -21.96
N PHE A 32 22.32 4.09 -21.72
CA PHE A 32 21.61 3.17 -20.85
C PHE A 32 22.29 3.13 -19.50
N ARG A 33 21.52 3.23 -18.41
CA ARG A 33 22.02 3.10 -17.04
C ARG A 33 21.10 2.21 -16.21
N ALA A 34 21.68 1.24 -15.52
CA ALA A 34 20.95 0.30 -14.68
C ALA A 34 21.59 0.20 -13.29
N LEU A 35 20.75 0.21 -12.25
CA LEU A 35 21.15 -0.10 -10.88
C LEU A 35 20.72 -1.53 -10.55
N ARG A 36 21.67 -2.44 -10.47
CA ARG A 36 21.51 -3.86 -10.15
C ARG A 36 22.59 -4.26 -9.13
N PRO A 37 22.36 -3.99 -7.82
CA PRO A 37 23.25 -4.43 -6.75
C PRO A 37 23.56 -5.91 -6.86
N PHE A 38 24.82 -6.30 -6.62
CA PHE A 38 25.31 -7.69 -6.70
C PHE A 38 25.26 -8.38 -8.07
N ALA A 39 24.77 -7.73 -9.13
CA ALA A 39 24.89 -8.28 -10.47
C ALA A 39 26.38 -8.34 -10.89
N ARG A 40 26.77 -9.42 -11.56
CA ARG A 40 28.08 -9.58 -12.20
C ARG A 40 28.11 -8.87 -13.55
N GLU A 41 27.05 -9.07 -14.33
CA GLU A 41 26.93 -8.53 -15.68
C GLU A 41 25.51 -8.04 -15.94
N VAL A 42 25.43 -6.94 -16.69
CA VAL A 42 24.18 -6.39 -17.21
C VAL A 42 24.38 -6.08 -18.68
N SER A 43 23.46 -6.53 -19.53
CA SER A 43 23.41 -6.18 -20.94
C SER A 43 22.07 -5.55 -21.29
N VAL A 44 22.08 -4.58 -22.20
CA VAL A 44 20.86 -4.12 -22.86
C VAL A 44 20.53 -5.06 -24.02
N VAL A 45 19.26 -5.44 -24.16
CA VAL A 45 18.77 -6.27 -25.26
C VAL A 45 17.85 -5.44 -26.14
N VAL A 46 18.24 -5.28 -27.42
CA VAL A 46 17.47 -4.55 -28.45
C VAL A 46 17.33 -5.47 -29.64
N ASP A 47 16.11 -5.74 -30.09
CA ASP A 47 15.82 -6.65 -31.21
C ASP A 47 16.51 -8.02 -31.10
N GLY A 48 16.65 -8.53 -29.87
CA GLY A 48 17.34 -9.79 -29.55
C GLY A 48 18.87 -9.71 -29.49
N ALA A 49 19.48 -8.59 -29.89
CA ALA A 49 20.91 -8.37 -29.77
C ALA A 49 21.28 -7.90 -28.37
N ARG A 50 22.23 -8.61 -27.72
CA ARG A 50 22.71 -8.29 -26.38
C ARG A 50 23.97 -7.43 -26.46
N THR A 51 23.94 -6.25 -25.85
CA THR A 51 25.10 -5.35 -25.74
C THR A 51 25.48 -5.19 -24.26
N PRO A 52 26.68 -5.62 -23.84
CA PRO A 52 27.13 -5.49 -22.45
C PRO A 52 27.26 -4.02 -22.01
N LEU A 53 26.81 -3.74 -20.78
CA LEU A 53 27.06 -2.47 -20.11
C LEU A 53 28.34 -2.57 -19.26
N VAL A 54 29.05 -1.46 -19.13
CA VAL A 54 30.26 -1.35 -18.31
C VAL A 54 29.85 -1.19 -16.85
N SER A 55 30.41 -2.01 -15.96
CA SER A 55 30.23 -1.82 -14.52
C SER A 55 30.97 -0.56 -14.05
N GLU A 56 30.26 0.32 -13.36
CA GLU A 56 30.82 1.49 -12.69
C GLU A 56 31.08 1.23 -11.19
N GLY A 57 30.87 0.00 -10.70
CA GLY A 57 30.89 -0.36 -9.28
C GLY A 57 29.55 -0.12 -8.57
N ASP A 58 29.41 -0.63 -7.34
CA ASP A 58 28.22 -0.47 -6.47
C ASP A 58 26.89 -0.93 -7.11
N GLY A 59 26.97 -1.86 -8.06
CA GLY A 59 25.82 -2.33 -8.83
C GLY A 59 25.34 -1.39 -9.92
N LEU A 60 26.06 -0.30 -10.21
CA LEU A 60 25.74 0.61 -11.30
C LEU A 60 26.40 0.14 -12.60
N PHE A 61 25.63 0.11 -13.69
CA PHE A 61 26.10 -0.26 -15.02
C PHE A 61 25.69 0.80 -16.02
N SER A 62 26.56 1.12 -16.98
CA SER A 62 26.26 2.10 -18.03
C SER A 62 26.86 1.73 -19.39
N GLY A 63 26.23 2.24 -20.45
CA GLY A 63 26.72 2.06 -21.82
C GLY A 63 26.09 3.07 -22.76
N LEU A 64 26.84 3.48 -23.79
CA LEU A 64 26.38 4.37 -24.85
C LEU A 64 26.25 3.57 -26.14
N LEU A 65 25.04 3.48 -26.69
CA LEU A 65 24.79 2.85 -27.98
C LEU A 65 24.52 3.92 -29.03
N PRO A 66 25.11 3.81 -30.25
CA PRO A 66 24.92 4.78 -31.33
C PRO A 66 23.55 4.60 -32.01
N LEU A 67 22.49 4.96 -31.28
CA LEU A 67 21.09 4.91 -31.71
C LEU A 67 20.51 6.32 -31.82
N ASP A 68 19.62 6.54 -32.78
CA ASP A 68 19.02 7.86 -33.02
C ASP A 68 17.86 8.18 -32.06
N ALA A 69 17.22 7.16 -31.50
CA ALA A 69 16.10 7.27 -30.57
C ALA A 69 16.12 6.12 -29.56
N VAL A 70 15.43 6.31 -28.44
CA VAL A 70 15.28 5.26 -27.41
C VAL A 70 14.48 4.09 -28.00
N PRO A 71 15.07 2.89 -28.13
CA PRO A 71 14.37 1.72 -28.68
C PRO A 71 13.47 1.06 -27.62
N ALA A 72 12.64 0.12 -28.04
CA ALA A 72 12.11 -0.89 -27.12
C ALA A 72 13.28 -1.79 -26.66
N TYR A 73 13.39 -2.03 -25.35
CA TYR A 73 14.48 -2.83 -24.80
C TYR A 73 14.10 -3.57 -23.52
N THR A 74 14.90 -4.58 -23.21
CA THR A 74 14.95 -5.29 -21.93
C THR A 74 16.40 -5.30 -21.43
N LEU A 75 16.60 -5.75 -20.19
CA LEU A 75 17.91 -5.96 -19.59
C LEU A 75 18.12 -7.46 -19.38
N ALA A 76 19.28 -7.98 -19.77
CA ALA A 76 19.74 -9.30 -19.36
C ALA A 76 20.69 -9.14 -18.16
N VAL A 77 20.32 -9.68 -17.00
CA VAL A 77 21.05 -9.52 -15.73
C VAL A 77 21.55 -10.87 -15.22
N ALA A 78 22.85 -10.96 -14.94
CA ALA A 78 23.47 -12.16 -14.38
C ALA A 78 24.00 -11.90 -12.97
N TYR A 79 23.59 -12.72 -12.00
CA TYR A 79 24.01 -12.64 -10.59
C TYR A 79 25.02 -13.72 -10.18
N GLY A 80 24.99 -14.88 -10.85
CA GLY A 80 25.78 -16.06 -10.51
C GLY A 80 26.37 -16.75 -11.74
N GLU A 81 26.46 -18.07 -11.69
CA GLU A 81 26.87 -18.92 -12.83
C GLU A 81 25.68 -19.32 -13.71
N ASP A 82 24.46 -19.09 -13.22
CA ASP A 82 23.22 -19.33 -13.96
C ASP A 82 23.09 -18.36 -15.15
N ALA A 83 22.24 -18.74 -16.10
CA ALA A 83 21.93 -17.93 -17.26
C ALA A 83 21.36 -16.56 -16.85
N ALA A 84 21.75 -15.51 -17.58
CA ALA A 84 21.23 -14.17 -17.37
C ALA A 84 19.70 -14.15 -17.54
N VAL A 85 19.02 -13.54 -16.57
CA VAL A 85 17.57 -13.36 -16.58
C VAL A 85 17.23 -12.11 -17.37
N GLU A 86 16.34 -12.25 -18.34
CA GLU A 86 15.85 -11.11 -19.12
C GLU A 86 14.65 -10.47 -18.40
N VAL A 87 14.74 -9.17 -18.14
CA VAL A 87 13.76 -8.40 -17.37
C VAL A 87 13.47 -7.06 -18.04
N HIS A 88 12.26 -6.53 -17.84
CA HIS A 88 11.99 -5.14 -18.18
C HIS A 88 12.73 -4.19 -17.23
N ASP A 89 13.15 -3.04 -17.76
CA ASP A 89 13.72 -1.97 -16.96
C ASP A 89 12.61 -1.11 -16.33
N PRO A 90 12.47 -1.05 -14.99
CA PRO A 90 11.45 -0.21 -14.35
C PRO A 90 11.57 1.28 -14.70
N TYR A 91 12.78 1.77 -14.96
CA TYR A 91 13.03 3.21 -15.11
C TYR A 91 12.75 3.73 -16.52
N ARG A 92 12.31 2.87 -17.44
CA ARG A 92 11.83 3.30 -18.77
C ARG A 92 10.37 3.77 -18.76
N PHE A 93 9.62 3.47 -17.70
CA PHE A 93 8.17 3.69 -17.66
C PHE A 93 7.82 5.11 -17.21
N LEU A 94 6.87 5.71 -17.89
CA LEU A 94 6.29 7.01 -17.51
C LEU A 94 5.50 6.89 -16.19
N PRO A 95 5.21 8.01 -15.49
CA PRO A 95 4.33 8.00 -14.32
C PRO A 95 3.04 7.21 -14.58
N ALA A 96 2.75 6.24 -13.70
CA ALA A 96 1.53 5.44 -13.77
C ALA A 96 0.38 6.02 -12.91
N LEU A 97 0.55 7.24 -12.39
CA LEU A 97 -0.46 8.02 -11.67
C LEU A 97 -0.67 9.35 -12.37
N GLY A 98 -1.94 9.75 -12.56
CA GLY A 98 -2.31 10.92 -13.35
C GLY A 98 -2.23 12.23 -12.56
N GLU A 99 -2.14 13.36 -13.28
CA GLU A 99 -2.12 14.70 -12.66
C GLU A 99 -3.41 15.04 -11.90
N PHE A 100 -4.55 14.51 -12.34
CA PHE A 100 -5.83 14.71 -11.67
C PHE A 100 -5.85 14.07 -10.28
N ASP A 101 -5.37 12.84 -10.16
CA ASP A 101 -5.26 12.15 -8.86
C ASP A 101 -4.32 12.92 -7.92
N LEU A 102 -3.16 13.35 -8.43
CA LEU A 102 -2.20 14.15 -7.65
C LEU A 102 -2.79 15.48 -7.18
N HIS A 103 -3.61 16.13 -8.02
CA HIS A 103 -4.31 17.36 -7.66
C HIS A 103 -5.33 17.12 -6.54
N LEU A 104 -6.18 16.08 -6.64
CA LEU A 104 -7.15 15.74 -5.61
C LEU A 104 -6.50 15.30 -4.30
N ILE A 105 -5.36 14.61 -4.37
CA ILE A 105 -4.53 14.26 -3.19
C ILE A 105 -4.04 15.54 -2.51
N GLY A 106 -3.49 16.49 -3.27
CA GLY A 106 -3.02 17.78 -2.74
C GLY A 106 -4.14 18.64 -2.15
N GLU A 107 -5.37 18.56 -2.68
CA GLU A 107 -6.55 19.20 -2.09
C GLU A 107 -7.16 18.42 -0.91
N GLY A 108 -6.74 17.17 -0.70
CA GLY A 108 -7.34 16.22 0.23
C GLY A 108 -8.84 16.07 0.02
N ARG A 109 -9.22 15.87 -1.24
CA ARG A 109 -10.60 15.63 -1.70
C ARG A 109 -10.72 14.41 -2.63
N HIS A 110 -9.74 13.52 -2.62
CA HIS A 110 -9.77 12.29 -3.38
C HIS A 110 -10.65 11.26 -2.66
N GLU A 111 -11.89 11.11 -3.11
CA GLU A 111 -12.89 10.23 -2.47
C GLU A 111 -12.49 8.75 -2.54
N GLU A 112 -11.87 8.32 -3.65
CA GLU A 112 -11.38 6.96 -3.86
C GLU A 112 -9.86 6.85 -3.69
N LEU A 113 -9.28 7.47 -2.65
CA LEU A 113 -7.81 7.57 -2.48
C LEU A 113 -7.06 6.23 -2.62
N TRP A 114 -7.70 5.13 -2.23
CA TRP A 114 -7.14 3.78 -2.32
C TRP A 114 -6.93 3.29 -3.75
N THR A 115 -7.55 3.90 -4.77
CA THR A 115 -7.29 3.57 -6.19
C THR A 115 -6.07 4.31 -6.74
N ALA A 116 -5.67 5.41 -6.09
CA ALA A 116 -4.53 6.23 -6.45
C ALA A 116 -3.26 5.82 -5.70
N LEU A 117 -3.34 5.68 -4.37
CA LEU A 117 -2.20 5.32 -3.52
C LEU A 117 -2.14 3.82 -3.21
N GLY A 118 -0.97 3.35 -2.76
CA GLY A 118 -0.67 1.95 -2.43
C GLY A 118 -0.15 1.13 -3.60
N ALA A 119 -0.29 -0.19 -3.50
CA ALA A 119 0.11 -1.15 -4.54
C ALA A 119 -1.07 -1.60 -5.43
N HIS A 120 -0.91 -1.44 -6.74
CA HIS A 120 -1.93 -1.74 -7.77
C HIS A 120 -1.35 -2.59 -8.90
N PRO A 121 -1.68 -3.90 -8.96
CA PRO A 121 -1.44 -4.71 -10.14
C PRO A 121 -2.11 -4.09 -11.37
N MET A 122 -1.36 -3.87 -12.45
CA MET A 122 -1.87 -3.23 -13.66
C MET A 122 -1.06 -3.61 -14.89
N THR A 123 -1.61 -3.29 -16.07
CA THR A 123 -0.85 -3.26 -17.33
C THR A 123 -0.51 -1.80 -17.64
N HIS A 124 0.79 -1.47 -17.67
CA HIS A 124 1.28 -0.14 -17.99
C HIS A 124 2.19 -0.17 -19.21
N GLN A 125 1.90 0.64 -20.21
CA GLN A 125 2.63 0.69 -21.49
C GLN A 125 2.86 -0.72 -22.10
N GLY A 126 1.84 -1.57 -22.06
CA GLY A 126 1.83 -2.93 -22.62
C GLY A 126 2.52 -4.00 -21.77
N VAL A 127 2.94 -3.69 -20.54
CA VAL A 127 3.63 -4.64 -19.65
C VAL A 127 2.87 -4.79 -18.33
N THR A 128 2.68 -6.03 -17.89
CA THR A 128 2.07 -6.33 -16.60
C THR A 128 3.07 -6.13 -15.47
N GLY A 129 2.63 -5.53 -14.37
CA GLY A 129 3.41 -5.30 -13.17
C GLY A 129 2.55 -4.69 -12.08
N THR A 130 3.19 -4.04 -11.12
CA THR A 130 2.51 -3.35 -10.02
C THR A 130 3.00 -1.91 -9.93
N ARG A 131 2.07 -0.96 -9.87
CA ARG A 131 2.36 0.42 -9.49
C ARG A 131 2.38 0.51 -7.97
N PHE A 132 3.45 1.11 -7.44
CA PHE A 132 3.59 1.44 -6.03
C PHE A 132 3.57 2.95 -5.87
N THR A 133 2.79 3.43 -4.92
CA THR A 133 2.60 4.86 -4.65
C THR A 133 2.47 5.11 -3.16
N VAL A 134 3.20 6.10 -2.62
CA VAL A 134 3.18 6.41 -1.19
C VAL A 134 3.39 7.90 -0.93
N TRP A 135 2.65 8.47 0.01
CA TRP A 135 2.79 9.86 0.42
C TRP A 135 3.86 9.98 1.53
N ALA A 136 4.96 10.67 1.23
CA ALA A 136 6.09 10.89 2.13
C ALA A 136 6.81 12.22 1.78
N PRO A 137 6.15 13.37 1.97
CA PRO A 137 6.62 14.67 1.48
C PRO A 137 7.96 15.14 2.06
N ASN A 138 8.33 14.69 3.26
CA ASN A 138 9.57 15.09 3.92
C ASN A 138 10.76 14.16 3.63
N ALA A 139 10.51 13.00 3.01
CA ALA A 139 11.54 12.04 2.65
C ALA A 139 12.51 12.63 1.62
N GLN A 140 13.79 12.31 1.74
CA GLN A 140 14.78 12.61 0.70
C GLN A 140 14.78 11.56 -0.41
N GLY A 141 14.36 10.34 -0.09
CA GLY A 141 14.21 9.26 -1.04
C GLY A 141 13.34 8.16 -0.47
N VAL A 142 12.65 7.44 -1.36
CA VAL A 142 11.88 6.24 -1.03
C VAL A 142 12.33 5.14 -1.99
N ARG A 143 12.43 3.92 -1.46
CA ARG A 143 12.73 2.71 -2.24
C ARG A 143 11.71 1.63 -1.91
N LEU A 144 11.51 0.72 -2.86
CA LEU A 144 10.74 -0.50 -2.61
C LEU A 144 11.66 -1.63 -2.15
N ALA A 145 11.39 -2.19 -0.98
CA ALA A 145 12.02 -3.40 -0.48
C ALA A 145 10.98 -4.53 -0.47
N ALA A 146 11.35 -5.71 -0.96
CA ALA A 146 10.43 -6.84 -1.09
C ALA A 146 11.09 -8.16 -0.68
N ASP A 147 10.29 -9.23 -0.59
CA ASP A 147 10.76 -10.58 -0.33
C ASP A 147 11.85 -11.03 -1.32
N PHE A 148 11.64 -10.81 -2.62
CA PHE A 148 12.55 -11.16 -3.71
C PHE A 148 13.82 -10.30 -3.74
N THR A 149 13.86 -9.20 -2.98
CA THR A 149 15.08 -8.39 -2.77
C THR A 149 15.73 -8.63 -1.42
N HIS A 150 15.27 -9.64 -0.67
CA HIS A 150 15.71 -9.91 0.70
C HIS A 150 15.63 -8.67 1.60
N TRP A 151 14.58 -7.86 1.40
CA TRP A 151 14.32 -6.62 2.13
C TRP A 151 15.37 -5.51 1.94
N ASP A 152 16.21 -5.59 0.89
CA ASP A 152 17.08 -4.50 0.45
C ASP A 152 16.39 -3.70 -0.66
N GLY A 153 16.18 -2.40 -0.45
CA GLY A 153 15.51 -1.52 -1.41
C GLY A 153 16.41 -0.92 -2.49
N THR A 154 17.72 -1.17 -2.46
CA THR A 154 18.72 -0.44 -3.26
C THR A 154 18.46 -0.53 -4.77
N ALA A 155 17.92 -1.63 -5.27
CA ALA A 155 17.63 -1.82 -6.69
C ALA A 155 16.43 -0.98 -7.19
N PHE A 156 15.54 -0.55 -6.29
CA PHE A 156 14.23 0.00 -6.64
C PHE A 156 13.91 1.35 -5.97
N PRO A 157 14.77 2.39 -6.11
CA PRO A 157 14.37 3.76 -5.75
C PRO A 157 13.18 4.27 -6.57
N MET A 158 12.27 4.97 -5.88
CA MET A 158 11.05 5.56 -6.41
C MET A 158 11.29 7.02 -6.80
N ARG A 159 10.51 7.57 -7.74
CA ARG A 159 10.55 9.01 -8.07
C ARG A 159 9.52 9.78 -7.26
N SER A 160 9.86 11.01 -6.89
CA SER A 160 8.92 11.99 -6.35
C SER A 160 8.11 12.61 -7.49
N LEU A 161 6.79 12.67 -7.33
CA LEU A 161 5.85 13.32 -8.26
C LEU A 161 5.63 14.79 -7.86
N GLY A 162 6.74 15.50 -7.68
CA GLY A 162 6.77 16.94 -7.44
C GLY A 162 6.17 17.37 -6.10
N SER A 163 5.41 18.47 -6.13
CA SER A 163 4.87 19.11 -4.91
C SER A 163 3.75 18.32 -4.22
N SER A 164 3.27 17.22 -4.81
CA SER A 164 2.28 16.33 -4.19
C SER A 164 2.82 15.59 -2.97
N GLY A 165 4.14 15.45 -2.85
CA GLY A 165 4.77 14.60 -1.84
C GLY A 165 4.56 13.10 -2.06
N VAL A 166 3.97 12.70 -3.19
CA VAL A 166 3.76 11.30 -3.57
C VAL A 166 5.01 10.77 -4.26
N TRP A 167 5.44 9.59 -3.85
CA TRP A 167 6.50 8.81 -4.48
C TRP A 167 5.88 7.68 -5.29
N GLU A 168 6.42 7.39 -6.47
CA GLU A 168 5.87 6.40 -7.38
C GLU A 168 6.96 5.55 -8.04
N LEU A 169 6.63 4.28 -8.29
CA LEU A 169 7.40 3.36 -9.11
C LEU A 169 6.47 2.29 -9.70
N PHE A 170 6.54 2.09 -11.02
CA PHE A 170 5.99 0.91 -11.66
C PHE A 170 7.06 -0.18 -11.74
N LEU A 171 6.79 -1.35 -11.16
CA LEU A 171 7.66 -2.52 -11.24
C LEU A 171 7.05 -3.61 -12.13
N PRO A 172 7.63 -3.86 -13.31
CA PRO A 172 7.24 -4.96 -14.19
C PRO A 172 7.37 -6.32 -13.52
N GLY A 173 6.47 -7.24 -13.84
CA GLY A 173 6.53 -8.65 -13.39
C GLY A 173 6.23 -8.88 -11.91
N VAL A 174 6.03 -7.82 -11.11
CA VAL A 174 5.55 -7.93 -9.73
C VAL A 174 4.02 -8.06 -9.74
N GLY A 175 3.50 -9.08 -9.05
CA GLY A 175 2.09 -9.41 -9.02
C GLY A 175 1.57 -9.72 -7.62
N GLU A 176 0.35 -10.24 -7.56
CA GLU A 176 -0.31 -10.60 -6.31
C GLU A 176 0.49 -11.60 -5.46
N GLY A 177 0.48 -11.40 -4.15
CA GLY A 177 1.18 -12.22 -3.16
C GLY A 177 2.57 -11.71 -2.79
N THR A 178 3.16 -10.82 -3.58
CA THR A 178 4.48 -10.23 -3.26
C THR A 178 4.41 -9.43 -1.96
N CYS A 179 5.29 -9.75 -1.02
CA CYS A 179 5.41 -9.03 0.24
C CYS A 179 6.40 -7.87 0.09
N TYR A 180 6.04 -6.67 0.54
CA TYR A 180 6.83 -5.47 0.36
C TYR A 180 6.70 -4.46 1.51
N LYS A 181 7.67 -3.55 1.56
CA LYS A 181 7.74 -2.38 2.44
C LYS A 181 8.39 -1.23 1.69
N PHE A 182 8.18 -0.01 2.17
CA PHE A 182 8.90 1.17 1.72
C PHE A 182 10.13 1.38 2.61
N GLU A 183 11.33 1.41 2.01
CA GLU A 183 12.53 1.92 2.67
C GLU A 183 12.55 3.44 2.49
N ILE A 184 12.44 4.18 3.59
CA ILE A 184 12.37 5.64 3.58
C ILE A 184 13.70 6.22 4.06
N HIS A 185 14.29 7.10 3.27
CA HIS A 185 15.46 7.90 3.62
C HIS A 185 15.00 9.27 4.15
N SER A 186 15.11 9.47 5.45
CA SER A 186 14.73 10.72 6.11
C SER A 186 15.75 11.84 5.87
N ARG A 187 15.33 13.11 6.01
CA ARG A 187 16.25 14.27 5.96
C ARG A 187 17.37 14.28 7.00
N TYR A 188 17.28 13.42 8.01
CA TYR A 188 18.26 13.26 9.08
C TYR A 188 19.31 12.18 8.77
N GLY A 189 19.24 11.54 7.59
CA GLY A 189 20.19 10.52 7.14
C GLY A 189 19.88 9.09 7.62
N HIS A 190 18.80 8.90 8.37
CA HIS A 190 18.33 7.58 8.78
C HIS A 190 17.49 6.92 7.69
N ARG A 191 17.63 5.59 7.59
CA ARG A 191 16.80 4.71 6.75
C ARG A 191 16.05 3.71 7.61
N PHE A 192 14.79 3.46 7.28
CA PHE A 192 13.94 2.53 7.99
C PHE A 192 12.86 1.99 7.05
N LEU A 193 12.31 0.82 7.39
CA LEU A 193 11.26 0.17 6.61
C LEU A 193 9.88 0.50 7.20
N LYS A 194 8.95 0.88 6.33
CA LYS A 194 7.54 1.11 6.65
C LYS A 194 6.63 0.16 5.89
N ALA A 195 5.60 -0.34 6.56
CA ALA A 195 4.44 -0.91 5.88
C ALA A 195 3.73 0.18 5.07
N ASP A 196 3.06 -0.21 3.99
CA ASP A 196 2.25 0.70 3.20
C ASP A 196 1.02 1.17 3.99
N PRO A 197 0.83 2.48 4.23
CA PRO A 197 -0.38 3.04 4.84
C PRO A 197 -1.66 2.63 4.10
N MET A 198 -1.55 2.38 2.79
CA MET A 198 -2.65 2.04 1.89
C MET A 198 -2.68 0.54 1.54
N ALA A 199 -2.02 -0.30 2.35
CA ALA A 199 -2.03 -1.74 2.16
C ALA A 199 -3.47 -2.27 2.17
N ARG A 200 -3.86 -2.96 1.10
CA ARG A 200 -5.16 -3.65 0.99
C ARG A 200 -5.12 -5.10 1.51
N ARG A 201 -3.92 -5.61 1.75
CA ARG A 201 -3.62 -6.90 2.38
C ARG A 201 -2.29 -6.83 3.12
N THR A 202 -2.16 -7.58 4.20
CA THR A 202 -1.00 -7.65 5.08
C THR A 202 -0.57 -9.10 5.30
N GLU A 203 0.67 -9.30 5.75
CA GLU A 203 1.02 -10.56 6.41
C GLU A 203 0.31 -10.66 7.77
N ALA A 204 0.07 -11.88 8.24
CA ALA A 204 -0.47 -12.09 9.58
C ALA A 204 0.58 -11.69 10.65
N PRO A 205 0.18 -10.98 11.72
CA PRO A 205 1.09 -10.66 12.82
C PRO A 205 1.75 -11.91 13.43
N PRO A 206 3.03 -11.84 13.86
CA PRO A 206 3.82 -10.63 14.10
C PRO A 206 4.56 -10.08 12.87
N ASN A 207 4.37 -10.66 11.68
CA ASN A 207 4.92 -10.09 10.46
C ASN A 207 4.24 -8.76 10.11
N THR A 208 4.95 -7.90 9.38
CA THR A 208 4.58 -6.48 9.22
C THR A 208 4.68 -6.01 7.77
N ALA A 209 4.91 -6.90 6.80
CA ALA A 209 4.92 -6.49 5.41
C ALA A 209 3.50 -6.31 4.87
N SER A 210 3.37 -5.38 3.93
CA SER A 210 2.20 -5.25 3.07
C SER A 210 2.29 -6.30 1.96
N VAL A 211 1.14 -6.74 1.46
CA VAL A 211 1.07 -7.77 0.41
C VAL A 211 0.34 -7.18 -0.79
N VAL A 212 0.95 -7.28 -1.98
CA VAL A 212 0.28 -6.91 -3.24
C VAL A 212 -0.93 -7.80 -3.42
N THR A 213 -2.10 -7.22 -3.71
CA THR A 213 -3.35 -7.98 -3.85
C THR A 213 -4.24 -7.39 -4.93
N SER A 214 -5.05 -8.25 -5.53
CA SER A 214 -6.18 -7.94 -6.40
C SER A 214 -7.40 -8.64 -5.84
N SER A 215 -8.60 -8.11 -6.09
CA SER A 215 -9.84 -8.75 -5.69
C SER A 215 -10.61 -9.10 -6.97
N ASP A 216 -10.96 -10.37 -7.11
CA ASP A 216 -11.85 -10.87 -8.17
C ASP A 216 -13.19 -11.33 -7.56
N TYR A 217 -13.50 -10.87 -6.34
CA TYR A 217 -14.72 -11.27 -5.62
C TYR A 217 -15.97 -10.76 -6.32
N VAL A 218 -16.92 -11.68 -6.57
CA VAL A 218 -18.24 -11.37 -7.14
C VAL A 218 -19.29 -11.46 -6.04
N TRP A 219 -19.89 -10.32 -5.72
CA TRP A 219 -20.92 -10.19 -4.68
C TRP A 219 -22.25 -10.86 -5.05
N GLY A 220 -22.97 -11.36 -4.04
CA GLY A 220 -24.28 -12.00 -4.16
C GLY A 220 -25.38 -11.28 -3.38
N ASP A 221 -25.20 -10.01 -3.05
CA ASP A 221 -26.02 -9.23 -2.10
C ASP A 221 -26.79 -8.07 -2.74
N ALA A 222 -26.97 -8.06 -4.06
CA ALA A 222 -27.65 -6.96 -4.76
C ALA A 222 -29.06 -6.66 -4.19
N GLU A 223 -29.84 -7.70 -3.85
CA GLU A 223 -31.17 -7.53 -3.23
C GLU A 223 -31.10 -6.86 -1.85
N TRP A 224 -30.04 -7.13 -1.08
CA TRP A 224 -29.81 -6.46 0.22
C TRP A 224 -29.55 -4.98 0.01
N LEU A 225 -28.63 -4.63 -0.91
CA LEU A 225 -28.26 -3.23 -1.16
C LEU A 225 -29.44 -2.40 -1.66
N GLU A 226 -30.28 -2.97 -2.53
CA GLU A 226 -31.53 -2.33 -2.98
C GLU A 226 -32.48 -2.10 -1.80
N ARG A 227 -32.74 -3.13 -0.99
CA ARG A 227 -33.67 -3.06 0.14
C ARG A 227 -33.20 -2.11 1.25
N ARG A 228 -31.89 -2.06 1.53
CA ARG A 228 -31.29 -1.18 2.54
C ARG A 228 -31.58 0.30 2.27
N ALA A 229 -31.77 0.67 1.00
CA ALA A 229 -32.08 2.05 0.60
C ALA A 229 -33.57 2.42 0.73
N GLU A 230 -34.47 1.46 0.97
CA GLU A 230 -35.91 1.70 0.94
C GLU A 230 -36.45 2.39 2.21
N VAL A 231 -35.98 1.97 3.40
CA VAL A 231 -36.45 2.48 4.69
C VAL A 231 -35.30 3.23 5.38
N PRO A 232 -35.51 4.48 5.82
CA PRO A 232 -34.53 5.20 6.61
C PRO A 232 -34.17 4.39 7.87
N VAL A 233 -32.87 4.19 8.13
CA VAL A 233 -32.38 3.33 9.22
C VAL A 233 -32.96 3.70 10.59
N HIS A 234 -33.20 5.00 10.85
CA HIS A 234 -33.76 5.48 12.12
C HIS A 234 -35.25 5.15 12.35
N GLU A 235 -35.94 4.66 11.31
CA GLU A 235 -37.33 4.20 11.37
C GLU A 235 -37.43 2.67 11.34
N ALA A 236 -36.34 1.98 10.98
CA ALA A 236 -36.28 0.52 10.87
C ALA A 236 -36.03 -0.15 12.25
N PRO A 237 -36.41 -1.42 12.42
CA PRO A 237 -35.97 -2.22 13.57
C PRO A 237 -34.44 -2.26 13.64
N PHE A 238 -33.88 -1.93 14.81
CA PHE A 238 -32.44 -1.84 15.00
C PHE A 238 -32.02 -2.53 16.29
N SER A 239 -31.65 -3.80 16.17
CA SER A 239 -31.11 -4.64 17.24
C SER A 239 -29.79 -5.26 16.78
N VAL A 240 -28.73 -5.02 17.56
CA VAL A 240 -27.34 -5.27 17.19
C VAL A 240 -26.73 -6.35 18.08
N TYR A 241 -26.03 -7.30 17.47
CA TYR A 241 -25.18 -8.27 18.16
C TYR A 241 -23.70 -7.89 17.99
N GLU A 242 -23.07 -7.34 19.03
CA GLU A 242 -21.65 -6.97 19.01
C GLU A 242 -20.76 -8.23 19.08
N VAL A 243 -19.72 -8.30 18.25
CA VAL A 243 -18.85 -9.47 18.16
C VAL A 243 -17.38 -9.12 17.95
N HIS A 244 -16.52 -9.76 18.75
CA HIS A 244 -15.09 -9.88 18.47
C HIS A 244 -14.84 -11.16 17.66
N LEU A 245 -14.64 -11.03 16.34
CA LEU A 245 -14.53 -12.19 15.44
C LEU A 245 -13.50 -13.23 15.90
N PRO A 246 -12.26 -12.86 16.31
CA PRO A 246 -11.26 -13.85 16.71
C PRO A 246 -11.62 -14.66 17.97
N SER A 247 -12.45 -14.13 18.87
CA SER A 247 -12.80 -14.82 20.12
C SER A 247 -14.22 -15.38 20.16
N TRP A 248 -15.09 -15.05 19.19
CA TRP A 248 -16.44 -15.62 19.12
C TRP A 248 -16.41 -17.13 18.96
N ARG A 249 -15.59 -17.60 18.00
CA ARG A 249 -15.22 -19.02 17.85
C ARG A 249 -13.72 -19.11 17.55
N PRO A 250 -12.88 -19.27 18.59
CA PRO A 250 -11.42 -19.26 18.43
C PRO A 250 -10.93 -20.27 17.38
N GLY A 251 -10.01 -19.82 16.52
CA GLY A 251 -9.44 -20.63 15.44
C GLY A 251 -10.27 -20.67 14.14
N SER A 252 -11.40 -19.94 14.09
CA SER A 252 -12.21 -19.84 12.87
C SER A 252 -11.62 -18.81 11.89
N THR A 253 -11.66 -19.12 10.60
CA THR A 253 -11.41 -18.17 9.50
C THR A 253 -12.68 -17.38 9.16
N TYR A 254 -12.56 -16.32 8.36
CA TYR A 254 -13.73 -15.59 7.84
C TYR A 254 -14.72 -16.52 7.12
N ARG A 255 -14.23 -17.50 6.35
CA ARG A 255 -15.10 -18.49 5.67
C ARG A 255 -15.85 -19.38 6.66
N GLN A 256 -15.18 -19.86 7.69
CA GLN A 256 -15.83 -20.68 8.71
C GLN A 256 -16.83 -19.87 9.55
N LEU A 257 -16.55 -18.59 9.80
CA LEU A 257 -17.49 -17.67 10.44
C LEU A 257 -18.72 -17.44 9.55
N ALA A 258 -18.55 -17.32 8.24
CA ALA A 258 -19.64 -17.14 7.28
C ALA A 258 -20.62 -18.31 7.24
N GLU A 259 -20.18 -19.53 7.57
CA GLU A 259 -21.05 -20.71 7.66
C GLU A 259 -21.93 -20.73 8.93
N GLN A 260 -21.54 -19.99 9.98
CA GLN A 260 -22.09 -20.16 11.32
C GLN A 260 -22.75 -18.89 11.87
N LEU A 261 -22.08 -17.74 11.72
CA LEU A 261 -22.49 -16.47 12.29
C LEU A 261 -23.84 -15.97 11.73
N PRO A 262 -24.11 -16.00 10.41
CA PRO A 262 -25.37 -15.47 9.88
C PRO A 262 -26.60 -16.20 10.42
N ALA A 263 -26.57 -17.55 10.43
CA ALA A 263 -27.67 -18.35 10.97
C ALA A 263 -27.84 -18.12 12.48
N TYR A 264 -26.73 -18.08 13.24
CA TYR A 264 -26.77 -17.84 14.68
C TYR A 264 -27.39 -16.49 15.05
N VAL A 265 -26.98 -15.41 14.38
CA VAL A 265 -27.50 -14.04 14.62
C VAL A 265 -28.98 -13.95 14.22
N LYS A 266 -29.35 -14.56 13.09
CA LYS A 266 -30.71 -14.59 12.59
C LYS A 266 -31.67 -15.38 13.50
N ASP A 267 -31.26 -16.55 13.98
CA ASP A 267 -32.06 -17.39 14.87
C ASP A 267 -32.35 -16.70 16.21
N LEU A 268 -31.45 -15.83 16.67
CA LEU A 268 -31.64 -14.99 17.86
C LEU A 268 -32.51 -13.75 17.61
N GLY A 269 -32.83 -13.44 16.34
CA GLY A 269 -33.71 -12.33 15.98
C GLY A 269 -33.03 -10.95 15.93
N PHE A 270 -31.71 -10.89 15.88
CA PHE A 270 -30.98 -9.63 15.65
C PHE A 270 -31.10 -9.19 14.19
N THR A 271 -30.99 -7.89 13.98
CA THR A 271 -31.05 -7.26 12.65
C THR A 271 -29.68 -6.93 12.08
N HIS A 272 -28.71 -6.73 12.96
CA HIS A 272 -27.36 -6.32 12.60
C HIS A 272 -26.34 -7.07 13.46
N VAL A 273 -25.14 -7.21 12.92
CA VAL A 273 -23.93 -7.53 13.69
C VAL A 273 -23.06 -6.27 13.74
N GLU A 274 -22.47 -5.98 14.90
CA GLU A 274 -21.42 -4.96 15.02
C GLU A 274 -20.09 -5.67 15.25
N LEU A 275 -19.17 -5.47 14.31
CA LEU A 275 -17.84 -6.04 14.37
C LEU A 275 -16.93 -5.09 15.14
N MET A 276 -16.33 -5.57 16.22
CA MET A 276 -15.14 -4.93 16.78
C MET A 276 -14.06 -4.76 15.68
N PRO A 277 -13.09 -3.84 15.82
CA PRO A 277 -12.29 -3.39 14.68
C PRO A 277 -11.63 -4.54 13.90
N VAL A 278 -11.97 -4.65 12.62
CA VAL A 278 -11.47 -5.71 11.73
C VAL A 278 -10.24 -5.30 10.94
N ALA A 279 -9.89 -4.00 10.93
CA ALA A 279 -8.68 -3.50 10.30
C ALA A 279 -7.42 -4.13 10.92
N GLU A 280 -6.34 -4.25 10.15
CA GLU A 280 -5.12 -4.92 10.63
C GLU A 280 -4.51 -4.18 11.81
N HIS A 281 -4.17 -4.96 12.84
CA HIS A 281 -3.62 -4.49 14.11
C HIS A 281 -2.59 -5.51 14.61
N PRO A 282 -1.43 -5.09 15.16
CA PRO A 282 -0.37 -6.02 15.52
C PRO A 282 -0.64 -6.75 16.84
N PHE A 283 -1.33 -6.10 17.78
CA PHE A 283 -1.46 -6.58 19.15
C PHE A 283 -2.89 -7.07 19.44
N GLY A 284 -3.08 -8.38 19.51
CA GLY A 284 -4.40 -9.00 19.75
C GLY A 284 -5.14 -8.50 21.00
N PRO A 285 -4.48 -8.29 22.15
CA PRO A 285 -5.13 -7.74 23.35
C PRO A 285 -5.62 -6.29 23.22
N SER A 286 -5.29 -5.57 22.15
CA SER A 286 -5.94 -4.29 21.84
C SER A 286 -7.38 -4.46 21.35
N TRP A 287 -7.82 -5.71 21.09
CA TRP A 287 -9.12 -6.06 20.50
C TRP A 287 -9.40 -5.39 19.15
N GLY A 288 -8.35 -4.90 18.48
CA GLY A 288 -8.43 -4.21 17.19
C GLY A 288 -8.28 -2.70 17.28
N TYR A 289 -8.34 -2.08 18.47
CA TYR A 289 -8.32 -0.62 18.60
C TYR A 289 -6.94 0.04 18.40
N GLN A 290 -5.86 -0.74 18.27
CA GLN A 290 -4.55 -0.22 17.90
C GLN A 290 -4.22 -0.61 16.45
N VAL A 291 -4.91 0.04 15.50
CA VAL A 291 -4.84 -0.25 14.07
C VAL A 291 -3.53 0.26 13.46
N THR A 292 -2.90 -0.56 12.61
CA THR A 292 -1.75 -0.15 11.79
C THR A 292 -2.01 -0.29 10.29
N GLY A 293 -2.89 -1.19 9.86
CA GLY A 293 -3.29 -1.37 8.46
C GLY A 293 -4.76 -0.99 8.25
N PHE A 294 -5.02 0.30 8.09
CA PHE A 294 -6.39 0.85 8.02
C PHE A 294 -7.20 0.36 6.81
N TYR A 295 -6.53 0.02 5.71
CA TYR A 295 -7.14 -0.39 4.44
C TYR A 295 -7.14 -1.92 4.23
N ALA A 296 -6.75 -2.71 5.23
CA ALA A 296 -6.73 -4.17 5.14
C ALA A 296 -7.52 -4.81 6.28
N PRO A 297 -8.43 -5.76 6.02
CA PRO A 297 -8.95 -6.62 7.08
C PRO A 297 -7.82 -7.49 7.64
N THR A 298 -7.88 -7.82 8.93
CA THR A 298 -6.80 -8.56 9.60
C THR A 298 -6.53 -9.91 8.94
N ALA A 299 -5.26 -10.14 8.59
CA ALA A 299 -4.82 -11.35 7.92
C ALA A 299 -4.88 -12.60 8.85
N ARG A 300 -5.18 -12.41 10.15
CA ARG A 300 -5.39 -13.51 11.11
C ARG A 300 -6.52 -14.46 10.71
N LEU A 301 -7.54 -13.95 10.04
CA LEU A 301 -8.77 -14.70 9.75
C LEU A 301 -8.90 -15.11 8.28
N GLY A 302 -8.04 -14.61 7.38
CA GLY A 302 -8.06 -14.93 5.96
C GLY A 302 -7.66 -13.76 5.07
N SER A 303 -7.98 -13.87 3.78
CA SER A 303 -7.76 -12.82 2.79
C SER A 303 -8.87 -11.76 2.82
N PRO A 304 -8.67 -10.59 2.18
CA PRO A 304 -9.73 -9.61 1.97
C PRO A 304 -10.98 -10.19 1.31
N ASP A 305 -10.83 -11.06 0.31
CA ASP A 305 -11.96 -11.72 -0.35
C ASP A 305 -12.69 -12.70 0.59
N ASP A 306 -12.00 -13.31 1.55
CA ASP A 306 -12.65 -14.12 2.58
C ASP A 306 -13.49 -13.25 3.53
N PHE A 307 -13.05 -12.01 3.81
CA PHE A 307 -13.85 -11.05 4.58
C PHE A 307 -15.07 -10.56 3.77
N LYS A 308 -14.91 -10.25 2.48
CA LYS A 308 -16.04 -9.97 1.57
C LYS A 308 -17.06 -11.11 1.59
N PHE A 309 -16.60 -12.36 1.57
CA PHE A 309 -17.46 -13.53 1.68
C PHE A 309 -18.27 -13.61 2.98
N LEU A 310 -17.69 -13.22 4.12
CA LEU A 310 -18.42 -13.13 5.39
C LEU A 310 -19.53 -12.07 5.33
N VAL A 311 -19.22 -10.88 4.83
CA VAL A 311 -20.21 -9.80 4.69
C VAL A 311 -21.34 -10.21 3.74
N ASP A 312 -21.01 -10.78 2.58
CA ASP A 312 -21.99 -11.28 1.61
C ASP A 312 -22.89 -12.39 2.21
N ALA A 313 -22.33 -13.26 3.07
CA ALA A 313 -23.13 -14.26 3.78
C ALA A 313 -24.10 -13.64 4.80
N LEU A 314 -23.70 -12.57 5.50
CA LEU A 314 -24.56 -11.83 6.42
C LEU A 314 -25.70 -11.12 5.66
N HIS A 315 -25.38 -10.42 4.57
CA HIS A 315 -26.36 -9.74 3.73
C HIS A 315 -27.39 -10.68 3.13
N ARG A 316 -26.97 -11.82 2.58
CA ARG A 316 -27.89 -12.85 2.06
C ARG A 316 -28.76 -13.48 3.15
N ALA A 317 -28.32 -13.44 4.41
CA ALA A 317 -29.15 -13.84 5.54
C ALA A 317 -30.14 -12.74 6.00
N GLY A 318 -30.00 -11.52 5.49
CA GLY A 318 -30.78 -10.34 5.86
C GLY A 318 -30.25 -9.64 7.11
N ILE A 319 -28.95 -9.74 7.39
CA ILE A 319 -28.28 -9.16 8.56
C ILE A 319 -27.35 -8.04 8.09
N GLY A 320 -27.53 -6.84 8.63
CA GLY A 320 -26.63 -5.73 8.35
C GLY A 320 -25.32 -5.82 9.13
N VAL A 321 -24.27 -5.22 8.59
CA VAL A 321 -22.91 -5.25 9.14
C VAL A 321 -22.45 -3.84 9.49
N ILE A 322 -22.26 -3.61 10.79
CA ILE A 322 -21.64 -2.41 11.34
C ILE A 322 -20.18 -2.74 11.67
N MET A 323 -19.28 -1.80 11.45
CA MET A 323 -17.87 -1.95 11.80
C MET A 323 -17.43 -0.85 12.76
N ASP A 324 -16.71 -1.23 13.80
CA ASP A 324 -15.95 -0.29 14.61
C ASP A 324 -14.80 0.30 13.79
N TRP A 325 -14.88 1.61 13.58
CA TRP A 325 -13.88 2.41 12.88
C TRP A 325 -13.10 3.25 13.88
N VAL A 326 -11.77 3.25 13.77
CA VAL A 326 -10.85 3.80 14.79
C VAL A 326 -10.06 5.01 14.27
N PRO A 327 -10.71 6.15 13.98
CA PRO A 327 -10.03 7.35 13.46
C PRO A 327 -9.40 8.22 14.55
N ALA A 328 -9.55 7.88 15.84
CA ALA A 328 -9.12 8.73 16.94
C ALA A 328 -7.59 8.70 17.16
N HIS A 329 -6.97 7.54 16.95
CA HIS A 329 -5.57 7.32 17.30
C HIS A 329 -4.95 6.14 16.53
N PHE A 330 -3.62 6.01 16.62
CA PHE A 330 -2.85 4.89 16.08
C PHE A 330 -1.61 4.62 16.96
N PRO A 331 -1.10 3.37 17.01
CA PRO A 331 0.01 3.03 17.90
C PRO A 331 1.35 3.57 17.40
N LYS A 332 2.36 3.59 18.28
CA LYS A 332 3.70 4.15 18.00
C LYS A 332 4.66 3.17 17.34
N ASP A 333 4.15 2.08 16.76
CA ASP A 333 4.93 1.11 16.01
C ASP A 333 5.77 1.79 14.92
N ASP A 334 7.10 1.64 15.02
CA ASP A 334 8.08 2.33 14.18
C ASP A 334 8.01 1.92 12.71
N TRP A 335 7.46 0.74 12.41
CA TRP A 335 7.23 0.21 11.07
C TRP A 335 5.89 0.65 10.46
N ALA A 336 5.02 1.36 11.20
CA ALA A 336 3.70 1.82 10.75
C ALA A 336 3.67 3.36 10.55
N LEU A 337 2.57 4.04 10.90
CA LEU A 337 2.34 5.46 10.59
C LEU A 337 3.19 6.44 11.41
N ALA A 338 3.72 6.04 12.56
CA ALA A 338 4.47 6.91 13.48
C ALA A 338 5.69 7.55 12.79
N ARG A 339 5.76 8.89 12.75
CA ARG A 339 6.83 9.65 12.10
C ARG A 339 7.18 9.12 10.71
N PHE A 340 6.14 8.89 9.91
CA PHE A 340 6.21 8.04 8.72
C PHE A 340 7.39 8.35 7.79
N ASP A 341 7.69 9.63 7.55
CA ASP A 341 8.78 10.07 6.69
C ASP A 341 9.97 10.71 7.44
N GLY A 342 10.04 10.46 8.75
CA GLY A 342 11.08 10.94 9.68
C GLY A 342 10.63 12.12 10.55
N ASP A 343 9.65 12.88 10.08
CA ASP A 343 8.98 13.96 10.82
C ASP A 343 7.55 13.55 11.20
N PRO A 344 6.91 14.23 12.18
CA PRO A 344 5.47 14.08 12.42
C PRO A 344 4.69 14.30 11.12
N LEU A 345 3.98 13.27 10.66
CA LEU A 345 3.30 13.28 9.37
C LEU A 345 1.81 13.07 9.51
N TYR A 346 1.43 11.90 10.04
CA TYR A 346 0.04 11.54 10.34
C TYR A 346 -0.40 12.09 11.68
N GLU A 347 0.54 12.20 12.61
CA GLU A 347 0.39 12.83 13.92
C GLU A 347 0.76 14.32 13.90
N PRO A 348 0.15 15.15 14.78
CA PRO A 348 0.49 16.55 14.92
C PRO A 348 1.98 16.79 15.25
N GLY A 349 2.55 17.87 14.71
CA GLY A 349 3.90 18.31 15.10
C GLY A 349 4.01 18.88 16.52
N ASP A 350 2.90 19.32 17.12
CA ASP A 350 2.86 19.77 18.53
C ASP A 350 2.72 18.55 19.45
N SER A 351 3.78 18.24 20.20
CA SER A 351 3.82 17.08 21.10
C SER A 351 2.72 17.06 22.16
N ARG A 352 2.13 18.21 22.52
CA ARG A 352 1.01 18.29 23.47
C ARG A 352 -0.32 17.80 22.88
N ARG A 353 -0.42 17.81 21.54
CA ARG A 353 -1.57 17.32 20.79
C ARG A 353 -1.33 15.94 20.19
N ALA A 354 -0.07 15.60 19.96
CA ALA A 354 0.32 14.40 19.23
C ALA A 354 -0.03 13.11 19.94
N GLU A 355 -0.09 13.11 21.27
CA GLU A 355 -0.19 11.87 22.06
C GLU A 355 -1.44 11.82 22.91
N HIS A 356 -2.05 10.63 22.99
CA HIS A 356 -3.03 10.33 24.03
C HIS A 356 -2.26 9.85 25.29
N PRO A 357 -2.17 10.67 26.36
CA PRO A 357 -1.23 10.43 27.46
C PRO A 357 -1.51 9.12 28.21
N ASP A 358 -2.78 8.75 28.35
CA ASP A 358 -3.17 7.54 29.08
C ASP A 358 -3.02 6.24 28.27
N TRP A 359 -2.96 6.34 26.94
CA TRP A 359 -2.95 5.17 26.04
C TRP A 359 -1.59 4.90 25.42
N GLY A 360 -0.67 5.87 25.48
CA GLY A 360 0.66 5.76 24.86
C GLY A 360 0.62 5.69 23.34
N THR A 361 -0.44 6.19 22.71
CA THR A 361 -0.65 6.20 21.24
C THR A 361 -0.54 7.61 20.67
N TYR A 362 -0.39 7.72 19.35
CA TYR A 362 -0.48 9.00 18.65
C TYR A 362 -1.91 9.29 18.20
N THR A 363 -2.28 10.57 18.17
CA THR A 363 -3.53 11.07 17.57
C THR A 363 -3.27 11.47 16.11
N PHE A 364 -4.33 11.51 15.29
CA PHE A 364 -4.22 12.02 13.93
C PHE A 364 -4.25 13.56 13.87
N ASP A 365 -3.47 14.15 12.95
CA ASP A 365 -3.55 15.57 12.65
C ASP A 365 -4.69 15.87 11.69
N PHE A 366 -5.92 15.94 12.22
CA PHE A 366 -7.12 16.24 11.44
C PHE A 366 -7.08 17.60 10.70
N ALA A 367 -6.19 18.52 11.12
CA ALA A 367 -6.01 19.80 10.44
C ALA A 367 -5.25 19.65 9.13
N ARG A 368 -4.46 18.58 8.98
CA ARG A 368 -3.72 18.30 7.75
C ARG A 368 -4.63 17.65 6.72
N THR A 369 -4.67 18.27 5.55
CA THR A 369 -5.62 17.95 4.50
C THR A 369 -5.48 16.51 3.97
N GLU A 370 -4.26 16.03 3.76
CA GLU A 370 -4.01 14.67 3.29
C GLU A 370 -4.30 13.61 4.36
N VAL A 371 -4.06 13.93 5.64
CA VAL A 371 -4.42 13.05 6.78
C VAL A 371 -5.93 12.93 6.93
N ARG A 372 -6.64 14.06 6.81
CA ARG A 372 -8.11 14.05 6.76
C ARG A 372 -8.61 13.21 5.58
N ASN A 373 -8.00 13.35 4.40
CA ASN A 373 -8.38 12.55 3.25
C ASN A 373 -8.10 11.06 3.46
N PHE A 374 -6.96 10.69 4.06
CA PHE A 374 -6.64 9.31 4.41
C PHE A 374 -7.74 8.66 5.25
N LEU A 375 -8.26 9.38 6.25
CA LEU A 375 -9.34 8.87 7.11
C LEU A 375 -10.72 8.88 6.41
N VAL A 376 -11.08 9.97 5.73
CA VAL A 376 -12.37 10.06 5.04
C VAL A 376 -12.49 9.00 3.94
N ALA A 377 -11.45 8.86 3.10
CA ALA A 377 -11.42 7.82 2.10
C ALA A 377 -11.40 6.41 2.74
N ASN A 378 -10.84 6.23 3.93
CA ASN A 378 -10.89 4.95 4.63
C ASN A 378 -12.32 4.57 5.05
N ALA A 379 -13.10 5.53 5.55
CA ALA A 379 -14.51 5.29 5.87
C ALA A 379 -15.30 4.89 4.62
N VAL A 380 -15.10 5.60 3.50
CA VAL A 380 -15.76 5.28 2.22
C VAL A 380 -15.31 3.93 1.67
N TYR A 381 -14.02 3.61 1.79
CA TYR A 381 -13.43 2.34 1.35
C TYR A 381 -14.13 1.13 1.96
N TRP A 382 -14.35 1.12 3.28
CA TRP A 382 -15.08 0.01 3.92
C TRP A 382 -16.51 -0.13 3.41
N CYS A 383 -17.21 0.98 3.18
CA CYS A 383 -18.57 0.96 2.65
C CYS A 383 -18.64 0.52 1.18
N GLN A 384 -17.68 0.90 0.34
CA GLN A 384 -17.69 0.60 -1.10
C GLN A 384 -17.04 -0.74 -1.45
N GLU A 385 -15.86 -1.04 -0.90
CA GLU A 385 -15.10 -2.24 -1.24
C GLU A 385 -15.55 -3.47 -0.46
N PHE A 386 -16.10 -3.29 0.74
CA PHE A 386 -16.54 -4.36 1.64
C PHE A 386 -18.03 -4.31 1.96
N HIS A 387 -18.79 -3.41 1.34
CA HIS A 387 -20.24 -3.26 1.52
C HIS A 387 -20.70 -3.05 2.97
N ILE A 388 -19.83 -2.55 3.86
CA ILE A 388 -20.19 -2.26 5.26
C ILE A 388 -21.38 -1.28 5.31
N ASP A 389 -22.38 -1.58 6.15
CA ASP A 389 -23.64 -0.83 6.22
C ASP A 389 -23.59 0.37 7.17
N GLY A 390 -22.65 0.36 8.12
CA GLY A 390 -22.50 1.44 9.09
C GLY A 390 -21.15 1.40 9.82
N LEU A 391 -20.74 2.55 10.33
CA LEU A 391 -19.52 2.70 11.11
C LEU A 391 -19.86 3.19 12.52
N ARG A 392 -19.29 2.55 13.53
CA ARG A 392 -19.29 3.05 14.91
C ARG A 392 -17.92 3.64 15.23
N VAL A 393 -17.89 4.84 15.80
CA VAL A 393 -16.65 5.49 16.23
C VAL A 393 -16.59 5.45 17.76
N ASP A 394 -15.64 4.71 18.30
CA ASP A 394 -15.36 4.72 19.74
C ASP A 394 -14.67 6.02 20.17
N ALA A 395 -14.83 6.36 21.45
CA ALA A 395 -14.08 7.40 22.15
C ALA A 395 -14.02 8.77 21.45
N VAL A 396 -15.12 9.23 20.84
CA VAL A 396 -15.20 10.54 20.14
C VAL A 396 -14.75 11.74 20.98
N ALA A 397 -14.81 11.64 22.32
CA ALA A 397 -14.39 12.69 23.24
C ALA A 397 -12.86 12.76 23.47
N SER A 398 -12.08 11.77 23.02
CA SER A 398 -10.64 11.61 23.29
C SER A 398 -9.77 12.72 22.73
#